data_AF-A0A7S2MBA9-F1
#
_entry.id   AF-A0A7S2MBA9-F1
#
_cell.length_a   1.000
_cell.length_b   1.000
_cell.length_c   1.000
_cell.angle_alpha   90.00
_cell.angle_beta   90.00
_cell.angle_gamma   90.00
#
_symmetry.space_group_name_H-M   'P 1'
#
loop_
_entity.id
_entity.type
_entity.pdbx_description
1 polymer ?
#
loop_
_entity_poly.entity_id
_entity_poly.type
_entity_poly.pdbx_seq_one_letter_code
_entity_poly.pdbx_strand_id
1 'polypeptide(L)'
;ACVGTTTAALAPGMMFRTDFYDAAVMDAVQRGGIKQIVLLGAGFDTRAWRLPLPEDCTIFELDVAKAHELKRERIAEMKAAASPGEKLAMLQVPKCRRVEVEVDLGEAGWAEARLCGGAAAPAFD
;
A
#
# COMPACT_ATOMS: atom_id res chain seq x y z
N ALA A 1 -30.35 16.91 -8.95
CA ALA A 1 -29.84 15.63 -9.47
C ALA A 1 -28.77 15.91 -10.53
N CYS A 2 -27.52 15.50 -10.27
CA CYS A 2 -26.48 15.21 -11.27
C CYS A 2 -25.35 14.48 -10.53
N VAL A 3 -25.61 13.22 -10.21
CA VAL A 3 -24.57 12.22 -9.91
C VAL A 3 -24.36 11.50 -11.24
N GLY A 4 -23.16 11.51 -11.83
CA GLY A 4 -23.00 10.67 -13.02
C GLY A 4 -21.75 10.75 -13.90
N THR A 5 -20.71 11.56 -13.66
CA THR A 5 -19.70 11.78 -14.73
C THR A 5 -18.22 11.74 -14.37
N THR A 6 -17.77 11.08 -13.29
CA THR A 6 -16.33 11.17 -12.91
C THR A 6 -15.53 9.87 -12.99
N THR A 7 -16.12 8.69 -12.77
CA THR A 7 -15.32 7.45 -12.61
C THR A 7 -14.82 6.86 -13.93
N ALA A 8 -15.61 6.91 -15.00
CA ALA A 8 -15.28 6.23 -16.26
C ALA A 8 -14.11 6.88 -17.03
N ALA A 9 -14.01 8.22 -17.02
CA ALA A 9 -12.97 8.94 -17.75
C ALA A 9 -11.57 8.79 -17.12
N LEU A 10 -11.49 8.58 -15.80
CA LEU A 10 -10.23 8.39 -15.08
C LEU A 10 -9.75 6.93 -15.10
N ALA A 11 -10.63 5.98 -15.42
CA ALA A 11 -10.34 4.55 -15.34
C ALA A 11 -9.13 4.12 -16.19
N PRO A 12 -8.98 4.53 -17.47
CA PRO A 12 -7.81 4.14 -18.26
C PRO A 12 -6.50 4.65 -17.64
N GLY A 13 -6.45 5.91 -17.22
CA GLY A 13 -5.26 6.48 -16.59
C GLY A 13 -4.88 5.76 -15.29
N MET A 14 -5.86 5.38 -14.49
CA MET A 14 -5.65 4.61 -13.27
C MET A 14 -5.17 3.18 -13.54
N MET A 15 -5.66 2.54 -14.60
CA MET A 15 -5.19 1.22 -15.03
C MET A 15 -3.72 1.27 -15.46
N PHE A 16 -3.38 2.17 -16.40
CA PHE A 16 -1.99 2.32 -16.85
C PHE A 16 -1.04 2.69 -15.72
N ARG A 17 -1.46 3.60 -14.82
CA ARG A 17 -0.67 3.95 -13.63
C ARG A 17 -0.43 2.72 -12.75
N THR A 18 -1.45 1.90 -12.53
CA THR A 18 -1.33 0.70 -11.70
C THR A 18 -0.38 -0.32 -12.35
N ASP A 19 -0.59 -0.62 -13.63
CA ASP A 19 0.21 -1.59 -14.38
C ASP A 19 1.68 -1.17 -14.47
N PHE A 20 1.95 0.11 -14.70
CA PHE A 20 3.31 0.65 -14.75
C PHE A 20 4.06 0.43 -13.43
N TYR A 21 3.49 0.86 -12.31
CA TYR A 21 4.15 0.72 -11.00
C TYR A 21 4.26 -0.74 -10.57
N ASP A 22 3.31 -1.59 -10.96
CA ASP A 22 3.40 -3.03 -10.69
C ASP A 22 4.54 -3.67 -11.46
N ALA A 23 4.66 -3.38 -12.74
CA ALA A 23 5.77 -3.86 -13.56
C ALA A 23 7.10 -3.39 -12.98
N ALA A 24 7.22 -2.13 -12.57
CA ALA A 24 8.43 -1.58 -11.97
C ALA A 24 8.80 -2.28 -10.65
N VAL A 25 7.83 -2.50 -9.75
CA VAL A 25 8.05 -3.21 -8.48
C VAL A 25 8.46 -4.67 -8.75
N MET A 26 7.75 -5.37 -9.63
CA MET A 26 8.05 -6.76 -9.95
C MET A 26 9.42 -6.91 -10.61
N ASP A 27 9.80 -5.99 -11.50
CA ASP A 27 11.12 -6.00 -12.15
C ASP A 27 12.26 -5.77 -11.15
N ALA A 28 12.11 -4.77 -10.28
CA ALA A 28 13.10 -4.47 -9.22
C ALA A 28 13.31 -5.66 -8.27
N VAL A 29 12.23 -6.37 -7.92
CA VAL A 29 12.29 -7.54 -7.04
C VAL A 29 12.88 -8.76 -7.76
N GLN A 30 12.33 -9.11 -8.93
CA GLN A 30 12.67 -10.37 -9.61
C GLN A 30 14.03 -10.31 -10.32
N ARG A 31 14.36 -9.18 -10.94
CA ARG A 31 15.63 -9.02 -11.68
C ARG A 31 16.67 -8.29 -10.86
N GLY A 32 16.26 -7.27 -10.11
CA GLY A 32 17.15 -6.47 -9.27
C GLY A 32 17.49 -7.11 -7.92
N GLY A 33 16.73 -8.13 -7.49
CA GLY A 33 16.93 -8.78 -6.19
C GLY A 33 16.58 -7.90 -4.98
N ILE A 34 15.82 -6.82 -5.20
CA ILE A 34 15.40 -5.91 -4.13
C ILE A 34 14.41 -6.62 -3.21
N LYS A 35 14.61 -6.48 -1.89
CA LYS A 35 13.77 -7.08 -0.84
C LYS A 35 12.98 -6.08 -0.01
N GLN A 36 13.21 -4.78 -0.20
CA GLN A 36 12.53 -3.71 0.53
C GLN A 36 11.92 -2.73 -0.46
N ILE A 37 10.62 -2.50 -0.32
CA ILE A 37 9.86 -1.57 -1.15
C ILE A 37 9.26 -0.53 -0.21
N VAL A 38 9.47 0.74 -0.51
CA VAL A 38 8.97 1.87 0.28
C VAL A 38 7.90 2.58 -0.54
N LEU A 39 6.67 2.58 -0.04
CA LEU A 39 5.54 3.29 -0.63
C LEU A 39 5.35 4.60 0.14
N LEU A 40 5.73 5.71 -0.49
CA LEU A 40 5.56 7.06 0.05
C LEU A 40 4.15 7.56 -0.24
N GLY A 41 3.39 7.92 0.80
CA GLY A 41 1.98 8.30 0.67
C GLY A 41 1.16 7.09 0.24
N ALA A 42 1.32 5.97 0.97
CA ALA A 42 0.80 4.67 0.56
C ALA A 42 -0.73 4.65 0.37
N GLY A 43 -1.48 5.47 1.13
CA GLY A 43 -2.94 5.54 1.06
C GLY A 43 -3.61 4.16 0.96
N PHE A 44 -4.48 3.99 -0.04
CA PHE A 44 -5.18 2.72 -0.30
C PHE A 44 -4.44 1.76 -1.25
N ASP A 45 -3.11 1.85 -1.35
CA ASP A 45 -2.33 0.89 -2.15
C ASP A 45 -2.46 -0.54 -1.60
N THR A 46 -2.85 -1.49 -2.45
CA THR A 46 -3.06 -2.90 -2.07
C THR A 46 -1.99 -3.85 -2.62
N ARG A 47 -0.84 -3.34 -3.08
CA ARG A 47 0.25 -4.16 -3.64
C ARG A 47 0.69 -5.29 -2.73
N ALA A 48 0.79 -5.04 -1.42
CA ALA A 48 1.13 -6.05 -0.42
C ALA A 48 0.16 -7.24 -0.37
N TRP A 49 -1.09 -7.06 -0.80
CA TRP A 49 -2.10 -8.13 -0.84
C TRP A 49 -2.18 -8.84 -2.19
N ARG A 50 -1.82 -8.15 -3.28
CA ARG A 50 -2.10 -8.65 -4.63
C ARG A 50 -0.87 -9.09 -5.41
N LEU A 51 0.26 -8.40 -5.27
CA LEU A 51 1.47 -8.74 -6.01
C LEU A 51 2.07 -10.05 -5.50
N PRO A 52 2.53 -10.95 -6.38
CA PRO A 52 3.15 -12.22 -6.01
C PRO A 52 4.61 -12.00 -5.59
N LEU A 53 4.81 -11.23 -4.52
CA LEU A 53 6.12 -10.93 -3.98
C LEU A 53 6.67 -12.13 -3.19
N PRO A 54 8.00 -12.37 -3.21
CA PRO A 54 8.64 -13.33 -2.32
C PRO A 54 8.33 -13.05 -0.84
N GLU A 55 8.27 -14.10 -0.02
CA GLU A 55 7.95 -13.97 1.42
C GLU A 55 8.99 -13.14 2.19
N ASP A 56 10.24 -13.12 1.72
CA ASP A 56 11.33 -12.33 2.29
C ASP A 56 11.34 -10.86 1.83
N CYS A 57 10.40 -10.47 0.96
CA CYS A 57 10.17 -9.06 0.66
C CYS A 57 9.37 -8.37 1.77
N THR A 58 9.76 -7.12 2.08
CA THR A 58 9.03 -6.24 2.98
C THR A 58 8.54 -5.01 2.24
N ILE A 59 7.24 -4.73 2.32
CA ILE A 59 6.67 -3.44 1.94
C ILE A 59 6.56 -2.56 3.20
N PHE A 60 7.18 -1.40 3.14
CA PHE A 60 7.01 -0.31 4.08
C PHE A 60 6.03 0.70 3.49
N GLU A 61 4.95 0.97 4.21
CA GLU A 61 3.96 1.97 3.84
C GLU A 61 4.16 3.19 4.72
N LEU A 62 4.58 4.31 4.14
CA LEU A 62 4.79 5.57 4.85
C LEU A 62 3.59 6.47 4.58
N ASP A 63 2.85 6.79 5.62
CA ASP A 63 1.72 7.70 5.55
C ASP A 63 1.36 8.24 6.94
N VAL A 64 0.47 9.24 6.99
CA VAL A 64 -0.03 9.75 8.25
C VAL A 64 -0.90 8.70 8.94
N ALA A 65 -0.92 8.70 10.28
CA ALA A 65 -1.67 7.73 11.08
C ALA A 65 -3.14 7.59 10.64
N LYS A 66 -3.77 8.71 10.26
CA LYS A 66 -5.16 8.72 9.79
C LYS A 66 -5.38 7.92 8.50
N ALA A 67 -4.42 7.94 7.58
CA ALA A 67 -4.52 7.19 6.33
C ALA A 67 -4.43 5.68 6.60
N HIS A 68 -3.53 5.26 7.49
CA HIS A 68 -3.43 3.86 7.91
C HIS A 68 -4.70 3.37 8.62
N GLU A 69 -5.25 4.17 9.54
CA GLU A 69 -6.52 3.87 10.21
C GLU A 69 -7.65 3.63 9.19
N LEU A 70 -7.87 4.58 8.28
CA LEU A 70 -8.90 4.48 7.25
C LEU A 70 -8.68 3.25 6.34
N LYS A 71 -7.43 2.94 5.98
CA LYS A 71 -7.10 1.76 5.20
C LYS A 71 -7.47 0.47 5.93
N ARG A 72 -7.13 0.36 7.22
CA ARG A 72 -7.45 -0.82 8.04
C ARG A 72 -8.96 -1.01 8.15
N GLU A 73 -9.71 0.06 8.42
CA GLU A 73 -11.18 0.04 8.46
C GLU A 73 -11.77 -0.46 7.15
N ARG A 74 -11.37 0.14 6.02
CA ARG A 74 -11.87 -0.29 4.70
C ARG A 74 -11.50 -1.71 4.36
N ILE A 75 -10.28 -2.15 4.67
CA ILE A 75 -9.88 -3.54 4.44
C ILE A 75 -10.72 -4.49 5.31
N ALA A 76 -11.01 -4.13 6.57
CA ALA A 76 -11.87 -4.94 7.44
C ALA A 76 -13.31 -5.05 6.91
N GLU A 77 -13.90 -3.93 6.48
CA GLU A 77 -15.23 -3.91 5.84
C GLU A 77 -15.26 -4.81 4.59
N MET A 78 -14.24 -4.67 3.73
CA MET A 78 -14.13 -5.44 2.50
C MET A 78 -13.92 -6.94 2.78
N LYS A 79 -13.14 -7.29 3.81
CA LYS A 79 -12.98 -8.68 4.25
C LYS A 79 -14.29 -9.29 4.73
N ALA A 80 -15.10 -8.52 5.48
CA ALA A 80 -16.39 -8.97 5.98
C ALA A 80 -17.44 -9.14 4.86
N ALA A 81 -17.33 -8.34 3.79
CA ALA A 81 -18.22 -8.42 2.63
C ALA A 81 -17.80 -9.49 1.60
N ALA A 82 -16.56 -9.98 1.62
CA ALA A 82 -16.02 -10.86 0.59
C ALA A 82 -16.64 -12.26 0.65
N SER A 83 -17.21 -12.70 -0.48
CA SER A 83 -17.60 -14.10 -0.70
C SER A 83 -16.45 -14.92 -1.27
N PRO A 84 -16.40 -16.24 -1.03
CA PRO A 84 -15.41 -17.13 -1.66
C PRO A 84 -15.44 -17.01 -3.20
N GLY A 85 -14.26 -16.85 -3.82
CA GLY A 85 -14.12 -16.74 -5.28
C GLY A 85 -14.17 -15.31 -5.83
N GLU A 86 -14.51 -14.32 -5.01
CA GLU A 86 -14.47 -12.91 -5.42
C GLU A 86 -13.04 -12.34 -5.39
N LYS A 87 -12.77 -11.36 -6.24
CA LYS A 87 -11.50 -10.63 -6.29
C LYS A 87 -11.10 -10.08 -4.91
N LEU A 88 -12.07 -9.70 -4.09
CA LEU A 88 -11.87 -9.16 -2.75
C LEU A 88 -11.28 -10.17 -1.75
N ALA A 89 -11.41 -11.48 -2.02
CA ALA A 89 -10.80 -12.53 -1.22
C ALA A 89 -9.26 -12.43 -1.17
N MET A 90 -8.61 -11.73 -2.11
CA MET A 90 -7.17 -11.49 -2.04
C MET A 90 -6.76 -10.60 -0.87
N LEU A 91 -7.67 -9.80 -0.30
CA LEU A 91 -7.36 -8.87 0.78
C LEU A 91 -7.26 -9.55 2.17
N GLN A 92 -7.53 -10.86 2.26
CA GLN A 92 -7.57 -11.58 3.54
C GLN A 92 -6.24 -11.52 4.27
N VAL A 93 -5.13 -11.80 3.58
CA VAL A 93 -3.78 -11.79 4.17
C VAL A 93 -2.81 -11.12 3.20
N PRO A 94 -1.93 -10.22 3.66
CA PRO A 94 -0.81 -9.75 2.85
C PRO A 94 0.07 -10.92 2.38
N LYS A 95 0.56 -10.87 1.15
CA LYS A 95 1.41 -11.91 0.54
C LYS A 95 2.89 -11.79 0.92
N CYS A 96 3.29 -10.67 1.52
CA CYS A 96 4.64 -10.41 1.98
C CYS A 96 4.58 -9.71 3.34
N ARG A 97 5.75 -9.52 3.97
CA ARG A 97 5.82 -8.71 5.19
C ARG A 97 5.39 -7.29 4.87
N ARG A 98 4.50 -6.75 5.70
CA ARG A 98 3.97 -5.38 5.58
C ARG A 98 4.25 -4.63 6.88
N VAL A 99 4.79 -3.43 6.76
CA VAL A 99 5.09 -2.54 7.89
C VAL A 99 4.46 -1.19 7.60
N GLU A 100 3.56 -0.75 8.46
CA GLU A 100 3.07 0.63 8.48
C GLU A 100 4.08 1.49 9.24
N VAL A 101 4.46 2.62 8.66
CA VAL A 101 5.36 3.59 9.26
C VAL A 101 4.61 4.91 9.28
N GLU A 102 4.20 5.33 10.48
CA GLU A 102 3.45 6.57 10.66
C GLU A 102 4.39 7.77 10.54
N VAL A 103 4.17 8.58 9.51
CA VAL A 103 5.02 9.73 9.18
C VAL A 103 4.22 10.74 8.35
N ASP A 104 4.42 12.03 8.61
CA ASP A 104 3.97 13.09 7.69
C ASP A 104 5.12 13.44 6.71
N LEU A 105 4.92 13.13 5.43
CA LEU A 105 5.89 13.42 4.37
C LEU A 105 6.08 14.93 4.10
N GLY A 106 5.21 15.78 4.65
CA GLY A 106 5.34 17.23 4.60
C GLY A 106 6.33 17.81 5.63
N GLU A 107 6.75 17.03 6.63
CA GLU A 107 7.66 17.48 7.70
C GLU A 107 9.14 17.23 7.35
N ALA A 108 10.01 18.16 7.74
CA ALA A 108 11.46 18.08 7.53
C ALA A 108 12.09 17.09 8.53
N GLY A 109 11.82 15.80 8.34
CA GLY A 109 12.28 14.72 9.23
C GLY A 109 11.76 13.33 8.81
N TRP A 110 10.93 13.27 7.77
CA TRP A 110 10.30 12.03 7.35
C TRP A 110 11.28 11.00 6.80
N ALA A 111 12.38 11.44 6.20
CA ALA A 111 13.37 10.57 5.56
C ALA A 111 14.22 9.80 6.59
N GLU A 112 14.30 10.35 7.81
CA GLU A 112 14.97 9.80 8.97
C GLU A 112 14.11 8.73 9.67
N ALA A 113 12.83 8.60 9.27
CA ALA A 113 11.94 7.56 9.77
C ALA A 113 12.59 6.18 9.58
N ARG A 114 12.84 5.50 10.70
CA ARG A 114 13.47 4.18 10.67
C ARG A 114 12.51 3.17 10.04
N LEU A 115 12.96 2.57 8.95
CA LEU A 115 12.32 1.42 8.32
C LEU A 115 12.63 0.13 9.10
N CYS A 116 12.40 0.16 10.41
CA CYS A 116 12.56 -0.98 11.31
C CYS A 116 11.16 -1.47 11.68
N GLY A 117 10.94 -2.79 11.60
CA GLY A 117 9.65 -3.35 11.99
C GLY A 117 9.48 -3.38 13.50
N GLY A 118 8.71 -2.44 14.04
CA GLY A 118 8.26 -2.42 15.44
C GLY A 118 8.13 -1.00 15.99
N ALA A 119 6.89 -0.62 16.32
CA ALA A 119 6.40 0.51 17.13
C ALA A 119 7.00 1.92 16.91
N ALA A 120 6.08 2.87 16.67
CA ALA A 120 6.20 4.34 16.65
C ALA A 120 7.56 4.98 16.94
N ALA A 121 7.99 5.87 16.04
CA ALA A 121 9.12 6.76 16.27
C ALA A 121 8.87 7.63 17.53
N PRO A 122 9.88 7.87 18.39
CA PRO A 122 9.79 8.99 19.32
C PRO A 122 9.78 10.28 18.50
N ALA A 123 8.92 11.22 18.90
CA ALA A 123 9.04 12.60 18.45
C ALA A 123 10.42 13.12 18.83
N PHE A 124 11.11 13.75 17.88
CA PHE A 124 12.35 14.48 18.16
C PHE A 124 11.99 15.95 18.42
N ASP A 125 12.53 16.50 19.52
CA ASP A 125 12.47 17.92 19.88
C ASP A 125 13.12 18.83 18.82
#